data_AF-A0AAD4HS91-F1
#
_entry.id   AF-A0AAD4HS91-F1
#
_cell.length_a   1.000
_cell.length_b   1.000
_cell.length_c   1.000
_cell.angle_alpha   90.00
_cell.angle_beta   90.00
_cell.angle_gamma   90.00
#
_symmetry.space_group_name_H-M   'P 1'
#
loop_
_entity.id
_entity.type
_entity.pdbx_description
1 polymer ?
#
loop_
_entity_poly.entity_id
_entity_poly.type
_entity_poly.pdbx_seq_one_letter_code
_entity_poly.pdbx_strand_id
1 'polypeptide(L)'
;MKQFKFDNYAEEKVGNPHFPFTSKPDWEMVAFLLRLDLSMADIDEFLKLKFVKHTKILPSPPQWKYQVVPMEFPTMKTVHIFYWDTIKCLQLLLSHPMLADSFEFIPWKIYAEAKHAIHIYYGFMTGPASAASSHFGR
;
A
#
# COMPACT_ATOMS: atom_id res chain seq x y z
N MET A 1 6.12 27.97 -17.51
CA MET A 1 5.48 27.29 -16.35
C MET A 1 6.57 26.65 -15.51
N LYS A 2 6.84 27.21 -14.32
CA LYS A 2 7.96 26.78 -13.46
C LYS A 2 7.60 25.48 -12.73
N GLN A 3 8.63 24.66 -12.57
CA GLN A 3 8.63 23.25 -12.18
C GLN A 3 8.04 23.03 -10.77
N PHE A 4 7.18 22.02 -10.59
CA PHE A 4 6.74 21.49 -9.29
C PHE A 4 7.88 21.24 -8.28
N LYS A 5 9.10 21.03 -8.78
CA LYS A 5 10.32 20.80 -7.99
C LYS A 5 10.99 22.07 -7.44
N PHE A 6 10.56 23.27 -7.86
CA PHE A 6 11.09 24.56 -7.39
C PHE A 6 10.06 25.33 -6.55
N ASP A 7 9.14 24.59 -5.95
CA ASP A 7 8.20 25.14 -5.01
C ASP A 7 8.93 25.35 -3.67
N ASN A 8 9.09 26.61 -3.25
CA ASN A 8 9.81 27.01 -2.03
C ASN A 8 9.22 26.39 -0.75
N TYR A 9 8.03 25.80 -0.84
CA TYR A 9 7.28 25.17 0.25
C TYR A 9 7.44 23.65 0.30
N ALA A 10 8.46 23.09 -0.36
CA ALA A 10 8.70 21.64 -0.36
C ALA A 10 8.87 21.05 1.05
N GLU A 11 9.49 21.80 1.96
CA GLU A 11 9.69 21.39 3.36
C GLU A 11 8.38 21.43 4.17
N GLU A 12 7.50 22.38 3.88
CA GLU A 12 6.20 22.54 4.56
C GLU A 12 5.18 21.45 4.18
N LYS A 13 5.41 20.73 3.08
CA LYS A 13 4.56 19.59 2.63
C LYS A 13 4.62 18.40 3.57
N VAL A 14 5.75 18.18 4.26
CA VAL A 14 6.02 16.94 5.02
C VAL A 14 5.11 16.80 6.25
N GLY A 15 4.48 17.87 6.71
CA GLY A 15 3.62 17.85 7.91
C GLY A 15 2.31 18.63 7.79
N ASN A 16 1.92 19.11 6.60
CA ASN A 16 0.70 19.90 6.40
C ASN A 16 -0.40 19.08 5.70
N PRO A 17 -1.43 18.60 6.44
CA PRO A 17 -2.56 17.86 5.86
C PRO A 17 -3.41 18.69 4.88
N HIS A 18 -3.30 20.01 4.94
CA HIS A 18 -4.07 20.95 4.11
C HIS A 18 -3.32 21.38 2.85
N PHE A 19 -2.15 20.79 2.57
CA PHE A 19 -1.42 21.13 1.37
C PHE A 19 -2.20 20.68 0.11
N PRO A 20 -2.42 21.55 -0.88
CA PRO A 20 -3.42 21.35 -1.94
C PRO A 20 -3.12 20.19 -2.91
N PHE A 21 -1.85 19.76 -3.04
CA PHE A 21 -1.45 18.69 -3.95
C PHE A 21 -0.59 17.66 -3.24
N THR A 22 -0.99 16.40 -3.28
CA THR A 22 -0.31 15.33 -2.53
C THR A 22 0.86 14.72 -3.29
N SER A 23 0.93 14.93 -4.62
CA SER A 23 1.98 14.36 -5.47
C SER A 23 2.21 15.18 -6.75
N LYS A 24 3.32 14.93 -7.45
CA LYS A 24 3.63 15.56 -8.74
C LYS A 24 2.58 15.25 -9.82
N PRO A 25 2.12 14.00 -10.01
CA PRO A 25 1.06 13.69 -10.96
C PRO A 25 -0.27 14.41 -10.66
N ASP A 26 -0.63 14.52 -9.37
CA ASP A 26 -1.83 15.25 -8.90
C ASP A 26 -1.74 16.74 -9.28
N TRP A 27 -0.57 17.36 -9.08
CA TRP A 27 -0.31 18.72 -9.51
C TRP A 27 -0.30 18.89 -11.04
N GLU A 28 0.32 17.96 -11.79
CA GLU A 28 0.37 18.02 -13.26
C GLU A 28 -1.03 17.93 -13.87
N MET A 29 -1.88 17.08 -13.31
CA MET A 29 -3.29 16.95 -13.70
C MET A 29 -4.04 18.26 -13.48
N VAL A 30 -3.93 18.88 -12.30
CA VAL A 30 -4.63 20.14 -12.02
C VAL A 30 -4.05 21.30 -12.83
N ALA A 31 -2.74 21.36 -13.00
CA ALA A 31 -2.09 22.36 -13.87
C ALA A 31 -2.52 22.22 -15.34
N PHE A 32 -2.74 20.98 -15.80
CA PHE A 32 -3.29 20.71 -17.13
C PHE A 32 -4.75 21.18 -17.23
N LEU A 33 -5.60 20.85 -16.26
CA LEU A 33 -7.00 21.28 -16.22
C LEU A 33 -7.14 22.82 -16.20
N LEU A 34 -6.31 23.49 -15.40
CA LEU A 34 -6.28 24.97 -15.33
C LEU A 34 -5.88 25.63 -16.64
N ARG A 35 -5.15 24.93 -17.52
CA ARG A 35 -4.75 25.43 -18.83
C ARG A 35 -5.83 25.24 -19.90
N LEU A 36 -6.82 24.38 -19.66
CA LEU A 36 -7.87 24.07 -20.64
C LEU A 36 -9.04 25.07 -20.61
N ASP A 37 -8.95 26.15 -19.83
CA ASP A 37 -10.02 27.16 -19.64
C ASP A 37 -11.40 26.53 -19.37
N LEU A 38 -11.42 25.40 -18.66
CA LEU A 38 -12.65 24.69 -18.31
C LEU A 38 -13.45 25.49 -17.29
N SER A 39 -14.78 25.43 -17.38
CA SER A 39 -15.61 25.99 -16.34
C SER A 39 -15.47 25.18 -15.05
N MET A 40 -15.76 25.79 -13.90
CA MET A 40 -15.77 25.08 -12.62
C MET A 40 -16.74 23.89 -12.61
N ALA A 41 -17.82 23.95 -13.40
CA ALA A 41 -18.76 22.86 -13.54
C ALA A 41 -18.17 21.68 -14.31
N ASP A 42 -17.44 21.93 -15.39
CA ASP A 42 -16.79 20.87 -16.20
C ASP A 42 -15.67 20.19 -15.41
N ILE A 43 -14.93 20.96 -14.61
CA ILE A 43 -13.92 20.42 -13.70
C ILE A 43 -14.57 19.54 -12.64
N ASP A 44 -15.67 19.97 -12.03
CA ASP A 44 -16.42 19.18 -11.05
C ASP A 44 -16.99 17.89 -11.67
N GLU A 45 -17.51 17.95 -12.90
CA GLU A 45 -17.98 16.78 -13.64
C GLU A 45 -16.83 15.81 -13.94
N PHE A 46 -15.67 16.32 -14.37
CA PHE A 46 -14.46 15.52 -14.58
C PHE A 46 -13.98 14.84 -13.29
N LEU A 47 -13.96 15.56 -12.16
CA LEU A 47 -13.61 15.00 -10.85
C LEU A 47 -14.65 13.96 -10.37
N LYS A 48 -15.90 14.04 -10.84
CA LYS A 48 -16.94 13.06 -10.56
C LYS A 48 -16.79 11.75 -11.35
N LEU A 49 -16.00 11.74 -12.42
CA LEU A 49 -15.77 10.53 -13.23
C LEU A 49 -15.21 9.39 -12.38
N LYS A 50 -15.71 8.17 -12.63
CA LYS A 50 -15.30 6.98 -11.87
C LYS A 50 -13.78 6.80 -11.91
N PHE A 51 -13.16 6.92 -13.08
CA PHE A 51 -11.71 6.78 -13.25
C PHE A 51 -10.90 7.74 -12.35
N VAL A 52 -11.30 9.01 -12.29
CA VAL A 52 -10.64 10.02 -11.44
C VAL A 52 -10.89 9.77 -9.96
N LYS A 53 -12.07 9.25 -9.59
CA LYS A 53 -12.38 8.81 -8.22
C LYS A 53 -11.56 7.59 -7.80
N HIS A 54 -11.26 6.66 -8.72
CA HIS A 54 -10.59 5.39 -8.39
C HIS A 54 -9.15 5.56 -7.89
N THR A 55 -8.53 6.73 -8.08
CA THR A 55 -7.20 7.02 -7.51
C THR A 55 -7.23 7.37 -6.02
N LYS A 56 -8.42 7.58 -5.43
CA LYS A 56 -8.60 7.94 -4.01
C LYS A 56 -9.51 6.99 -3.21
N ILE A 57 -10.10 5.96 -3.84
CA ILE A 57 -10.92 4.98 -3.11
C ILE A 57 -9.99 3.98 -2.42
N LEU A 58 -9.55 4.32 -1.22
CA LEU A 58 -9.12 3.29 -0.28
C LEU A 58 -10.31 2.37 -0.04
N PRO A 59 -10.15 1.05 -0.20
CA PRO A 59 -11.22 0.12 0.12
C PRO A 59 -11.57 0.24 1.60
N SER A 60 -12.84 0.02 1.95
CA SER A 60 -13.32 0.22 3.32
C SER A 60 -12.47 -0.59 4.31
N PRO A 61 -12.06 0.02 5.44
CA PRO A 61 -11.21 -0.67 6.40
C PRO A 61 -11.94 -1.90 6.96
N PRO A 62 -11.19 -2.97 7.30
CA PRO A 62 -11.77 -4.15 7.92
C PRO A 62 -12.41 -3.77 9.27
N GLN A 63 -13.54 -4.40 9.58
CA GLN A 63 -14.23 -4.18 10.84
C GLN A 63 -13.43 -4.75 12.00
N TRP A 64 -13.45 -4.06 13.14
CA TRP A 64 -12.89 -4.56 14.40
C TRP A 64 -13.60 -5.84 14.82
N LYS A 65 -12.80 -6.86 15.11
CA LYS A 65 -13.24 -8.10 15.75
C LYS A 65 -12.73 -8.11 17.18
N TYR A 66 -13.39 -8.87 18.04
CA TYR A 66 -12.88 -9.14 19.37
C TYR A 66 -13.06 -10.60 19.73
N GLN A 67 -12.19 -11.10 20.60
CA GLN A 67 -12.33 -12.40 21.24
C GLN A 67 -12.09 -12.27 22.74
N VAL A 68 -12.81 -13.09 23.50
CA VAL A 68 -12.61 -13.20 24.94
C VAL A 68 -11.50 -14.21 25.19
N VAL A 69 -10.52 -13.83 25.99
CA VAL A 69 -9.43 -14.74 26.38
C VAL A 69 -9.74 -15.36 27.73
N PRO A 70 -9.80 -16.70 27.82
CA PRO A 70 -9.90 -17.36 29.11
C PRO A 70 -8.60 -17.14 29.89
N MET A 71 -8.72 -16.64 31.12
CA MET A 71 -7.59 -16.46 32.02
C MET A 71 -7.54 -17.61 33.01
N GLU A 72 -6.36 -18.19 33.20
CA GLU A 72 -6.12 -19.27 34.18
C GLU A 72 -6.28 -18.79 35.63
N PHE A 73 -6.24 -17.48 35.86
CA PHE A 73 -6.36 -16.85 37.17
C PHE A 73 -7.62 -15.98 37.25
N PRO A 74 -8.24 -15.88 38.43
CA PRO A 74 -9.42 -15.05 38.61
C PRO A 74 -9.08 -13.57 38.36
N THR A 75 -9.72 -13.01 37.34
CA THR A 75 -9.61 -11.60 36.97
C THR A 75 -10.92 -10.90 37.30
N MET A 76 -10.85 -9.66 37.81
CA MET A 76 -12.06 -8.89 38.14
C MET A 76 -12.92 -8.54 36.93
N LYS A 77 -12.36 -8.59 35.72
CA LYS A 77 -13.03 -8.25 34.47
C LYS A 77 -12.56 -9.19 33.37
N THR A 78 -13.48 -9.54 32.49
CA THR A 78 -13.21 -10.31 31.28
C THR A 78 -12.20 -9.60 30.39
N VAL A 79 -11.19 -10.33 29.90
CA VAL A 79 -10.19 -9.80 28.99
C VAL A 79 -10.68 -9.95 27.56
N HIS A 80 -10.82 -8.82 26.86
CA HIS A 80 -11.17 -8.77 25.43
C HIS A 80 -9.92 -8.40 24.62
N ILE A 81 -9.57 -9.23 23.64
CA ILE A 81 -8.56 -8.91 22.62
C ILE A 81 -9.30 -8.40 21.39
N PHE A 82 -8.99 -7.16 21.00
CA PHE A 82 -9.46 -6.57 19.75
C PHE A 82 -8.42 -6.76 18.65
N TYR A 83 -8.87 -7.16 17.46
CA TYR A 83 -7.98 -7.39 16.33
C TYR A 83 -8.71 -7.15 15.00
N TRP A 84 -7.94 -6.95 13.93
CA TRP A 84 -8.45 -7.03 12.57
C TRP A 84 -8.17 -8.40 11.97
N ASP A 85 -9.05 -8.81 11.06
CA ASP A 85 -8.84 -10.01 10.27
C ASP A 85 -7.59 -9.85 9.40
N THR A 86 -6.51 -10.52 9.80
CA THR A 86 -5.18 -10.37 9.20
C THR A 86 -5.16 -10.73 7.72
N ILE A 87 -5.93 -11.75 7.32
CA ILE A 87 -6.04 -12.17 5.91
C ILE A 87 -6.75 -11.08 5.11
N LYS A 88 -7.85 -10.53 5.61
CA LYS A 88 -8.53 -9.42 4.92
C LYS A 88 -7.65 -8.18 4.84
N CYS A 89 -6.90 -7.85 5.90
CA CYS A 89 -5.96 -6.73 5.88
C CYS A 89 -4.89 -6.92 4.79
N LEU A 90 -4.32 -8.13 4.69
CA LEU A 90 -3.33 -8.46 3.68
C LEU A 90 -3.92 -8.40 2.27
N GLN A 91 -5.10 -8.98 2.04
CA GLN A 91 -5.78 -8.89 0.75
C GLN A 91 -6.03 -7.44 0.33
N LEU A 92 -6.47 -6.61 1.29
CA LEU A 92 -6.69 -5.18 1.08
C LEU A 92 -5.39 -4.48 0.65
N LEU A 93 -4.32 -4.72 1.39
CA LEU A 93 -3.01 -4.13 1.16
C LEU A 93 -2.44 -4.56 -0.20
N LEU A 94 -2.55 -5.85 -0.53
CA LEU A 94 -2.05 -6.43 -1.78
C LEU A 94 -2.91 -6.07 -2.99
N SER A 95 -4.19 -5.73 -2.79
CA SER A 95 -5.05 -5.23 -3.86
C SER A 95 -4.73 -3.81 -4.30
N HIS A 96 -3.87 -3.09 -3.55
CA HIS A 96 -3.55 -1.71 -3.84
C HIS A 96 -2.58 -1.60 -5.04
N PRO A 97 -2.94 -0.92 -6.14
CA PRO A 97 -2.13 -0.88 -7.36
C PRO A 97 -0.71 -0.31 -7.13
N MET A 98 -0.55 0.65 -6.21
CA MET A 98 0.78 1.20 -5.90
C MET A 98 1.72 0.21 -5.23
N LEU A 99 1.20 -0.89 -4.68
CA LEU A 99 1.99 -1.90 -4.00
C LEU A 99 2.16 -3.18 -4.82
N ALA A 100 1.55 -3.25 -6.02
CA ALA A 100 1.58 -4.44 -6.87
C ALA A 100 3.02 -4.92 -7.16
N ASP A 101 3.92 -3.96 -7.41
CA ASP A 101 5.34 -4.26 -7.71
C ASP A 101 6.26 -4.17 -6.47
N SER A 102 5.70 -3.83 -5.30
CA SER A 102 6.48 -3.66 -4.06
C SER A 102 6.66 -4.94 -3.26
N PHE A 103 5.92 -5.99 -3.59
CA PHE A 103 5.97 -7.27 -2.89
C PHE A 103 6.51 -8.37 -3.80
N GLU A 104 7.60 -9.01 -3.37
CA GLU A 104 8.13 -10.20 -4.01
C GLU A 104 7.84 -11.42 -3.13
N PHE A 105 6.95 -12.28 -3.62
CA PHE A 105 6.58 -13.55 -2.97
C PHE A 105 7.31 -14.74 -3.58
N ILE A 106 8.15 -14.51 -4.58
CA ILE A 106 8.91 -15.55 -5.25
C ILE A 106 10.15 -15.84 -4.41
N PRO A 107 10.34 -17.09 -3.96
CA PRO A 107 11.57 -17.50 -3.29
C PRO A 107 12.81 -17.22 -4.14
N TRP A 108 13.87 -16.75 -3.51
CA TRP A 108 15.15 -16.57 -4.19
C TRP A 108 16.05 -17.78 -3.97
N LYS A 109 16.76 -18.17 -5.04
CA LYS A 109 17.89 -19.07 -4.94
C LYS A 109 19.17 -18.28 -5.09
N ILE A 110 19.94 -18.17 -4.00
CA ILE A 110 21.14 -17.35 -3.95
C ILE A 110 22.33 -18.25 -3.71
N TYR A 111 23.33 -18.17 -4.60
CA TYR A 111 24.50 -19.03 -4.57
C TYR A 111 25.76 -18.22 -4.32
N ALA A 112 26.68 -18.77 -3.51
CA ALA A 112 27.94 -18.11 -3.19
C ALA A 112 28.90 -18.06 -4.38
N GLU A 113 28.77 -19.00 -5.31
CA GLU A 113 29.71 -19.23 -6.40
C GLU A 113 28.96 -19.37 -7.73
N ALA A 114 29.61 -18.98 -8.83
CA ALA A 114 29.06 -19.11 -10.19
C ALA A 114 28.70 -20.56 -10.56
N LYS A 115 29.34 -21.55 -9.93
CA LYS A 115 29.04 -22.98 -10.12
C LYS A 115 27.79 -23.46 -9.37
N HIS A 116 27.10 -22.58 -8.64
CA HIS A 116 25.91 -22.90 -7.86
C HIS A 116 26.12 -24.03 -6.83
N ALA A 117 27.36 -24.23 -6.39
CA ALA A 117 27.75 -25.35 -5.53
C ALA A 117 27.30 -25.16 -4.06
N ILE A 118 27.19 -23.91 -3.62
CA ILE A 118 26.84 -23.57 -2.24
C ILE A 118 25.63 -22.65 -2.27
N HIS A 119 24.50 -23.12 -1.74
CA HIS A 119 23.28 -22.34 -1.57
C HIS A 119 23.35 -21.55 -0.25
N ILE A 120 23.04 -20.24 -0.31
CA ILE A 120 23.09 -19.34 0.83
C ILE A 120 21.66 -19.14 1.37
N TYR A 121 21.51 -19.39 2.66
CA TYR A 121 20.28 -19.15 3.41
C TYR A 121 20.51 -18.00 4.39
N TYR A 122 19.93 -16.82 4.13
CA TYR A 122 20.05 -15.67 5.04
C TYR A 122 18.71 -15.11 5.52
N GLY A 123 17.59 -15.52 4.91
CA GLY A 123 16.27 -15.04 5.27
C GLY A 123 15.14 -15.98 4.85
N PHE A 124 13.92 -15.61 5.22
CA PHE A 124 12.70 -16.39 4.97
C PHE A 124 12.52 -16.75 3.49
N MET A 125 12.86 -15.83 2.58
CA MET A 125 12.71 -16.02 1.13
C MET A 125 13.76 -16.95 0.51
N THR A 126 14.88 -17.18 1.17
CA THR A 126 15.99 -18.02 0.66
C THR A 126 15.98 -19.45 1.20
N GLY A 127 15.14 -19.72 2.21
CA GLY A 127 15.06 -20.97 2.95
C GLY A 127 14.66 -22.20 2.12
N PRO A 128 14.93 -23.44 2.58
CA PRO A 128 14.46 -24.64 1.91
C PRO A 128 12.91 -24.75 1.90
N ALA A 129 12.23 -24.18 2.90
CA ALA A 129 10.77 -24.16 2.99
C ALA A 129 10.11 -23.22 1.97
N SER A 130 10.82 -22.19 1.48
CA SER A 130 10.28 -21.29 0.45
C SER A 130 10.24 -21.98 -0.92
N ALA A 131 11.18 -22.90 -1.21
CA ALA A 131 11.27 -23.63 -2.47
C ALA A 131 10.10 -24.61 -2.74
N ALA A 132 9.39 -25.07 -1.72
CA ALA A 132 8.25 -26.00 -1.85
C ALA A 132 7.04 -25.39 -2.61
N SER A 133 6.94 -24.06 -2.66
CA SER A 133 5.87 -23.34 -3.38
C SER A 133 6.05 -23.36 -4.91
N SER A 134 7.25 -23.66 -5.41
CA SER A 134 7.57 -23.67 -6.85
C SER A 134 7.07 -24.92 -7.60
N HIS A 135 6.54 -25.92 -6.89
CA HIS A 135 5.99 -27.15 -7.49
C HIS A 135 4.47 -27.13 -7.70
N PHE A 136 3.78 -26.06 -7.32
CA PHE A 136 2.32 -25.93 -7.47
C PHE A 136 1.88 -25.05 -8.67
N GLY A 137 2.73 -24.94 -9.69
CA GLY A 137 2.44 -24.24 -10.94
C GLY A 137 2.60 -25.13 -12.16
N ARG A 138 1.55 -25.87 -12.51
CA ARG A 138 1.17 -26.24 -13.88
C ARG A 138 -0.34 -26.19 -14.01
#